data_AF-A0A7S2VYS5-F1
#
_entry.id   AF-A0A7S2VYS5-F1
#
_cell.length_a   1.000
_cell.length_b   1.000
_cell.length_c   1.000
_cell.angle_alpha   90.00
_cell.angle_beta   90.00
_cell.angle_gamma   90.00
#
_symmetry.space_group_name_H-M   'P 1'
#
loop_
_entity.id
_entity.type
_entity.pdbx_description
1 polymer ?
#
loop_
_entity_poly.entity_id
_entity_poly.type
_entity_poly.pdbx_seq_one_letter_code
_entity_poly.pdbx_strand_id
1 'polypeptide(L)'
;MMMSSLNARSSGRRRRKPSCAYHASPHSTTEERLLQQAIANSRMDVHRPSGGSCAVPSGPVFYPTVEEFEGNPIQYINKIRPLAEKYGICKIVPPKGWDPPFCVDMDSKNKFETKEQLLHRLQEGISFGDGEEYCAKDYLNMAIKHAKEWRDKYYPLHESKLERSEENDWRERMTPGNIESDYWDIVETHSETVEVEYGNDIDSTKFGSGFPRSERGHCVNGETNVDKSDLPEPKFGTEDFYKESYWNLNNIPCCPDSVLRHLKVGINGINVPWL
;
A
#
# COMPACT_ATOMS: atom_id res chain seq x y z
N MET A 1 0.07 -49.53 39.43
CA MET A 1 0.10 -48.77 38.17
C MET A 1 0.16 -47.30 38.52
N MET A 2 1.33 -46.68 38.37
CA MET A 2 1.57 -45.28 38.69
C MET A 2 0.99 -44.40 37.59
N MET A 3 0.10 -43.46 37.94
CA MET A 3 -0.31 -42.37 37.06
C MET A 3 0.67 -41.21 37.25
N SER A 4 1.50 -40.94 36.24
CA SER A 4 2.38 -39.76 36.21
C SER A 4 1.66 -38.61 35.49
N SER A 5 1.23 -37.59 36.24
CA SER A 5 0.77 -36.31 35.71
C SER A 5 1.95 -35.54 35.09
N LEU A 6 1.86 -35.24 33.79
CA LEU A 6 2.80 -34.34 33.12
C LEU A 6 2.25 -32.91 33.15
N ASN A 7 2.94 -32.06 33.90
CA ASN A 7 2.71 -30.63 34.02
C ASN A 7 3.00 -29.91 32.68
N ALA A 8 1.99 -29.23 32.12
CA ALA A 8 2.16 -28.27 31.04
C ALA A 8 2.77 -26.97 31.60
N ARG A 9 4.04 -26.69 31.28
CA ARG A 9 4.69 -25.41 31.57
C ARG A 9 4.30 -24.40 30.50
N SER A 10 3.49 -23.39 30.86
CA SER A 10 3.24 -22.23 30.00
C SER A 10 4.50 -21.37 29.91
N SER A 11 5.12 -21.29 28.74
CA SER A 11 6.24 -20.37 28.45
C SER A 11 5.71 -18.95 28.30
N GLY A 12 5.62 -18.21 29.41
CA GLY A 12 5.33 -16.78 29.38
C GLY A 12 6.42 -16.04 28.57
N ARG A 13 6.04 -15.49 27.41
CA ARG A 13 6.92 -14.58 26.62
C ARG A 13 7.30 -13.39 27.51
N ARG A 14 8.57 -13.33 27.93
CA ARG A 14 9.15 -12.16 28.61
C ARG A 14 9.01 -10.94 27.68
N ARG A 15 8.10 -10.01 28.00
CA ARG A 15 8.11 -8.66 27.46
C ARG A 15 9.45 -8.01 27.80
N ARG A 16 10.31 -7.79 26.81
CA ARG A 16 11.54 -7.00 26.98
C ARG A 16 11.13 -5.58 27.33
N LYS A 17 11.50 -5.10 28.52
CA LYS A 17 11.46 -3.67 28.83
C LYS A 17 12.60 -2.99 28.04
N PRO A 18 12.35 -1.90 27.31
CA PRO A 18 13.41 -1.16 26.62
C PRO A 18 14.47 -0.73 27.64
N SER A 19 15.75 -0.89 27.30
CA SER A 19 16.88 -0.62 28.21
C SER A 19 17.19 0.87 28.38
N CYS A 20 16.43 1.77 27.73
CA CYS A 20 16.55 3.21 27.93
C CYS A 20 15.21 3.85 27.57
N ALA A 21 14.68 4.71 28.45
CA ALA A 21 13.63 5.63 28.06
C ALA A 21 14.23 6.57 27.01
N TYR A 22 13.59 6.70 25.85
CA TYR A 22 13.93 7.74 24.89
C TYR A 22 14.03 9.06 25.67
N HIS A 23 15.23 9.65 25.74
CA HIS A 23 15.40 10.97 26.33
C HIS A 23 14.41 11.90 25.63
N ALA A 24 13.44 12.42 26.40
CA ALA A 24 12.41 13.31 25.92
C ALA A 24 13.09 14.55 25.31
N SER A 25 13.18 14.57 23.98
CA SER A 25 13.47 15.78 23.24
C SER A 25 12.36 16.80 23.54
N PRO A 26 12.64 18.10 23.69
CA PRO A 26 11.60 19.11 23.88
C PRO A 26 10.52 19.13 22.78
N HIS A 27 10.81 18.58 21.59
CA HIS A 27 9.83 18.40 20.51
C HIS A 27 8.84 17.24 20.76
N SER A 28 9.16 16.32 21.68
CA SER A 28 8.39 15.14 22.05
C SER A 28 7.06 15.48 22.73
N THR A 29 6.96 16.59 23.48
CA THR A 29 5.73 16.91 24.24
C THR A 29 4.64 17.50 23.34
N THR A 30 5.02 18.32 22.35
CA THR A 30 4.08 18.85 21.37
C THR A 30 3.59 17.76 20.43
N GLU A 31 4.49 16.92 19.92
CA GLU A 31 4.15 15.80 19.04
C GLU A 31 3.26 14.78 19.74
N GLU A 32 3.58 14.41 20.98
CA GLU A 32 2.77 13.51 21.80
C GLU A 32 1.38 14.12 22.09
N ARG A 33 1.30 15.43 22.37
CA ARG A 33 0.01 16.12 22.54
C ARG A 33 -0.80 16.14 21.24
N LEU A 34 -0.16 16.40 20.10
CA LEU A 34 -0.81 16.38 18.78
C LEU A 34 -1.31 14.98 18.44
N LEU A 35 -0.51 13.94 18.74
CA LEU A 35 -0.89 12.54 18.55
C LEU A 35 -2.08 12.17 19.44
N GLN A 36 -2.05 12.53 20.73
CA GLN A 36 -3.16 12.29 21.64
C GLN A 36 -4.43 13.03 21.20
N GLN A 37 -4.31 14.27 20.74
CA GLN A 37 -5.41 15.04 20.18
C GLN A 37 -5.96 14.38 18.90
N ALA A 38 -5.09 13.91 18.01
CA ALA A 38 -5.48 13.21 16.79
C ALA A 38 -6.21 11.89 17.09
N ILE A 39 -5.71 11.10 18.07
CA ILE A 39 -6.38 9.88 18.54
C ILE A 39 -7.75 10.22 19.16
N ALA A 40 -7.84 11.28 19.96
CA ALA A 40 -9.11 11.71 20.55
C ALA A 40 -10.11 12.17 19.47
N ASN A 41 -9.65 12.95 18.49
CA ASN A 41 -10.47 13.42 17.36
C ASN A 41 -10.90 12.25 16.46
N SER A 42 -10.02 11.27 16.23
CA SER A 42 -10.33 10.07 15.44
C SER A 42 -11.44 9.21 16.06
N ARG A 43 -11.73 9.38 17.36
CA ARG A 43 -12.80 8.67 18.07
C ARG A 43 -14.15 9.39 18.05
N MET A 44 -14.22 10.61 17.51
CA MET A 44 -15.42 11.46 17.59
C MET A 44 -16.40 11.20 16.43
N ASP A 45 -15.89 10.85 15.24
CA ASP A 45 -16.71 10.62 14.04
C ASP A 45 -16.55 9.17 13.55
N VAL A 46 -17.48 8.30 13.98
CA VAL A 46 -17.50 6.86 13.64
C VAL A 46 -18.53 6.50 12.56
N HIS A 47 -19.39 7.45 12.17
CA HIS A 47 -20.43 7.23 11.17
C HIS A 47 -20.48 8.41 10.20
N ARG A 48 -20.80 8.14 8.94
CA ARG A 48 -21.08 9.17 7.94
C ARG A 48 -22.27 10.04 8.41
N PRO A 49 -22.19 11.38 8.26
CA PRO A 49 -23.35 12.22 8.55
C PRO A 49 -24.56 11.79 7.72
N SER A 50 -25.70 11.60 8.38
CA SER A 50 -26.93 11.14 7.74
C SER A 50 -27.41 12.18 6.71
N GLY A 51 -27.37 11.82 5.42
CA GLY A 51 -27.90 12.66 4.34
C GLY A 51 -26.84 13.49 3.61
N GLY A 52 -26.01 12.82 2.81
CA GLY A 52 -25.12 13.46 1.85
C GLY A 52 -23.80 12.74 1.74
N SER A 53 -23.28 12.66 0.52
CA SER A 53 -21.89 12.27 0.27
C SER A 53 -20.97 12.97 1.28
N CYS A 54 -20.41 12.24 2.24
CA CYS A 54 -19.23 12.69 2.98
C CYS A 54 -18.11 12.81 1.95
N ALA A 55 -18.08 13.94 1.25
CA ALA A 55 -17.14 14.21 0.18
C ALA A 55 -15.83 14.57 0.85
N VAL A 56 -15.06 13.54 1.21
CA VAL A 56 -13.66 13.71 1.60
C VAL A 56 -13.00 14.55 0.51
N PRO A 57 -12.42 15.72 0.84
CA PRO A 57 -11.86 16.60 -0.17
C PRO A 57 -10.72 15.88 -0.89
N SER A 58 -10.65 16.04 -2.22
CA SER A 58 -9.56 15.46 -2.99
C SER A 58 -8.21 16.04 -2.55
N GLY A 59 -7.22 15.16 -2.35
CA GLY A 59 -5.85 15.57 -2.12
C GLY A 59 -5.23 16.23 -3.35
N PRO A 60 -4.16 17.04 -3.19
CA PRO A 60 -3.50 17.70 -4.30
C PRO A 60 -2.86 16.69 -5.26
N VAL A 61 -2.93 17.01 -6.56
CA VAL A 61 -2.33 16.21 -7.63
C VAL A 61 -1.21 17.01 -8.28
N PHE A 62 -0.03 16.42 -8.37
CA PHE A 62 1.16 17.04 -8.93
C PHE A 62 1.62 16.32 -10.19
N TYR A 63 2.13 17.11 -11.14
CA TYR A 63 2.58 16.67 -12.45
C TYR A 63 4.02 17.14 -12.66
N PRO A 64 5.03 16.39 -12.19
CA PRO A 64 6.43 16.75 -12.40
C PRO A 64 6.73 16.89 -13.89
N THR A 65 7.64 17.81 -14.24
CA THR A 65 8.22 17.83 -15.57
C THR A 65 9.16 16.64 -15.77
N VAL A 66 9.56 16.37 -17.01
CA VAL A 66 10.54 15.32 -17.30
C VAL A 66 11.86 15.61 -16.58
N GLU A 67 12.30 16.86 -16.55
CA GLU A 67 13.54 17.26 -15.86
C GLU A 67 13.45 17.03 -14.34
N GLU A 68 12.30 17.32 -13.74
CA GLU A 68 12.07 17.06 -12.31
C GLU A 68 12.03 15.56 -12.01
N PHE A 69 11.53 14.76 -12.96
CA PHE A 69 11.41 13.32 -12.83
C PHE A 69 12.72 12.57 -13.12
N GLU A 70 13.58 13.09 -14.01
CA GLU A 70 14.97 12.64 -14.15
C GLU A 70 15.82 13.00 -12.94
N GLY A 71 15.42 14.04 -12.22
CA GLY A 71 16.10 14.51 -11.01
C GLY A 71 15.85 13.64 -9.78
N ASN A 72 16.23 14.19 -8.63
CA ASN A 72 16.11 13.51 -7.36
C ASN A 72 14.67 13.59 -6.81
N PRO A 73 13.98 12.45 -6.57
CA PRO A 73 12.60 12.43 -6.08
C PRO A 73 12.43 13.09 -4.71
N ILE A 74 13.43 13.03 -3.82
CA ILE A 74 13.38 13.67 -2.50
C ILE A 74 13.37 15.19 -2.64
N GLN A 75 14.08 15.74 -3.62
CA GLN A 75 14.04 17.17 -3.91
C GLN A 75 12.66 17.60 -4.42
N TYR A 76 12.05 16.80 -5.29
CA TYR A 76 10.68 17.05 -5.75
C TYR A 76 9.65 16.94 -4.61
N ILE A 77 9.76 15.93 -3.74
CA ILE A 77 8.92 15.79 -2.55
C ILE A 77 9.07 17.02 -1.64
N ASN A 78 10.30 17.48 -1.40
CA ASN A 78 10.55 18.70 -0.62
C ASN A 78 9.95 19.96 -1.26
N LYS A 79 9.95 20.04 -2.60
CA LYS A 79 9.30 21.14 -3.35
C LYS A 79 7.79 21.16 -3.13
N ILE A 80 7.11 20.01 -3.18
CA ILE A 80 5.65 19.93 -3.03
C ILE A 80 5.19 19.89 -1.56
N ARG A 81 6.08 19.58 -0.62
CA ARG A 81 5.79 19.42 0.82
C ARG A 81 4.94 20.55 1.42
N PRO A 82 5.24 21.85 1.23
CA PRO A 82 4.46 22.93 1.86
C PRO A 82 2.97 22.95 1.46
N LEU A 83 2.62 22.32 0.34
CA LEU A 83 1.23 22.16 -0.11
C LEU A 83 0.67 20.80 0.30
N ALA A 84 1.43 19.72 0.10
CA ALA A 84 0.98 18.35 0.34
C ALA A 84 0.82 18.00 1.82
N GLU A 85 1.69 18.52 2.70
CA GLU A 85 1.71 18.15 4.13
C GLU A 85 0.42 18.54 4.86
N LYS A 86 -0.29 19.56 4.38
CA LYS A 86 -1.58 20.01 4.92
C LYS A 86 -2.70 18.98 4.75
N TYR A 87 -2.56 18.07 3.78
CA TYR A 87 -3.54 17.04 3.44
C TYR A 87 -3.13 15.65 3.96
N GLY A 88 -1.88 15.48 4.38
CA GLY A 88 -1.30 14.18 4.77
C GLY A 88 -0.97 13.25 3.58
N ILE A 89 -1.76 13.31 2.50
CA ILE A 89 -1.54 12.55 1.25
C ILE A 89 -1.56 13.45 0.02
N CYS A 90 -0.87 13.02 -1.04
CA CYS A 90 -0.96 13.64 -2.36
C CYS A 90 -0.78 12.59 -3.46
N LYS A 91 -1.18 12.93 -4.69
CA LYS A 91 -0.96 12.09 -5.86
C LYS A 91 0.09 12.71 -6.77
N ILE A 92 1.09 11.94 -7.15
CA ILE A 92 2.06 12.34 -8.19
C ILE A 92 1.73 11.53 -9.43
N VAL A 93 1.45 12.22 -10.53
CA VAL A 93 1.22 11.59 -11.84
C VAL A 93 2.51 11.71 -12.64
N PRO A 94 3.22 10.60 -12.91
CA PRO A 94 4.46 10.64 -13.68
C PRO A 94 4.29 11.32 -15.05
N PRO A 95 5.37 11.87 -15.63
CA PRO A 95 5.31 12.46 -16.97
C PRO A 95 4.83 11.45 -18.01
N LYS A 96 4.21 11.95 -19.08
CA LYS A 96 3.73 11.11 -20.19
C LYS A 96 4.89 10.30 -20.78
N GLY A 97 4.68 8.99 -20.94
CA GLY A 97 5.69 8.06 -21.45
C GLY A 97 6.40 7.24 -20.37
N TRP A 98 6.12 7.50 -19.09
CA TRP A 98 6.52 6.61 -18.01
C TRP A 98 5.64 5.36 -18.00
N ASP A 99 6.22 4.23 -18.37
CA ASP A 99 5.55 2.93 -18.46
C ASP A 99 6.55 1.80 -18.10
N PRO A 100 6.88 1.63 -16.80
CA PRO A 100 7.84 0.63 -16.38
C PRO A 100 7.31 -0.78 -16.66
N PRO A 101 8.17 -1.72 -17.13
CA PRO A 101 7.75 -3.09 -17.33
C PRO A 101 7.39 -3.75 -15.99
N PHE A 102 6.32 -4.55 -15.99
CA PHE A 102 5.91 -5.33 -14.82
C PHE A 102 6.82 -6.56 -14.65
N CYS A 103 7.52 -6.66 -13.53
CA CYS A 103 8.58 -7.66 -13.32
C CYS A 103 8.24 -8.81 -12.36
N VAL A 104 7.03 -8.87 -11.79
CA VAL A 104 6.63 -10.03 -10.96
C VAL A 104 6.35 -11.24 -11.86
N ASP A 105 6.93 -12.39 -11.53
CA ASP A 105 6.65 -13.65 -12.21
C ASP A 105 5.28 -14.19 -11.78
N MET A 106 4.27 -13.97 -12.62
CA MET A 106 2.91 -14.44 -12.37
C MET A 106 2.78 -15.96 -12.46
N ASP A 107 3.68 -16.67 -13.16
CA ASP A 107 3.60 -18.12 -13.31
C ASP A 107 4.38 -18.88 -12.22
N SER A 108 5.09 -18.14 -11.36
CA SER A 108 5.76 -18.67 -10.16
C SER A 108 4.80 -19.49 -9.29
N LYS A 109 5.34 -20.57 -8.72
CA LYS A 109 4.61 -21.44 -7.79
C LYS A 109 4.76 -21.01 -6.33
N ASN A 110 5.48 -19.93 -6.07
CA ASN A 110 5.61 -19.37 -4.73
C ASN A 110 4.23 -18.90 -4.26
N LYS A 111 3.88 -19.29 -3.03
CA LYS A 111 2.60 -18.96 -2.41
C LYS A 111 2.77 -17.96 -1.28
N PHE A 112 1.84 -17.01 -1.18
CA PHE A 112 1.70 -16.12 -0.04
C PHE A 112 0.39 -16.42 0.70
N GLU A 113 0.42 -16.17 2.00
CA GLU A 113 -0.75 -16.23 2.87
C GLU A 113 -1.59 -14.96 2.69
N THR A 114 -2.91 -15.10 2.66
CA THR A 114 -3.86 -13.98 2.72
C THR A 114 -4.45 -13.84 4.12
N LYS A 115 -5.19 -12.75 4.33
CA LYS A 115 -6.05 -12.54 5.49
C LYS A 115 -7.49 -12.37 5.05
N GLU A 116 -8.39 -13.00 5.78
CA GLU A 116 -9.84 -12.86 5.61
C GLU A 116 -10.33 -11.59 6.28
N GLN A 117 -10.93 -10.71 5.50
CA GLN A 117 -11.48 -9.45 5.94
C GLN A 117 -13.00 -9.44 5.78
N LEU A 118 -13.69 -9.42 6.92
CA LEU A 118 -15.14 -9.24 6.99
C LEU A 118 -15.46 -7.75 6.91
N LEU A 119 -15.82 -7.25 5.72
CA LEU A 119 -16.08 -5.83 5.48
C LEU A 119 -17.16 -5.28 6.42
N HIS A 120 -18.23 -6.04 6.60
CA HIS A 120 -19.35 -5.70 7.47
C HIS A 120 -18.98 -5.66 8.96
N ARG A 121 -17.77 -6.05 9.38
CA ARG A 121 -17.31 -5.97 10.78
C ARG A 121 -16.06 -5.11 10.96
N LEU A 122 -15.67 -4.38 9.92
CA LEU A 122 -14.38 -3.69 9.89
C LEU A 122 -14.24 -2.62 10.99
N GLN A 123 -15.35 -1.97 11.37
CA GLN A 123 -15.37 -0.96 12.44
C GLN A 123 -15.24 -1.55 13.85
N GLU A 124 -15.43 -2.85 14.02
CA GLU A 124 -15.36 -3.50 15.33
C GLU A 124 -13.92 -3.68 15.84
N GLY A 125 -12.92 -3.43 14.99
CA GLY A 125 -11.50 -3.58 15.36
C GLY A 125 -11.10 -5.04 15.60
N ILE A 126 -11.85 -5.98 15.03
CA ILE A 126 -11.54 -7.41 15.08
C ILE A 126 -10.33 -7.68 14.17
N SER A 127 -9.38 -8.47 14.66
CA SER A 127 -8.26 -8.95 13.84
C SER A 127 -8.75 -9.83 12.70
N PHE A 128 -8.17 -9.65 11.53
CA PHE A 128 -8.48 -10.49 10.38
C PHE A 128 -8.11 -11.95 10.60
N GLY A 129 -8.92 -12.83 10.04
CA GLY A 129 -8.68 -14.27 10.04
C GLY A 129 -7.50 -14.63 9.14
N ASP A 130 -6.97 -15.84 9.31
CA ASP A 130 -6.05 -16.41 8.33
C ASP A 130 -6.87 -16.86 7.12
N GLY A 131 -6.50 -16.41 5.92
CA GLY A 131 -7.12 -16.86 4.67
C GLY A 131 -6.33 -18.00 4.04
N GLU A 132 -6.56 -18.19 2.74
CA GLU A 132 -5.92 -19.25 1.96
C GLU A 132 -4.51 -18.86 1.48
N GLU A 133 -3.79 -19.85 0.94
CA GLU A 133 -2.50 -19.60 0.30
C GLU A 133 -2.64 -19.60 -1.23
N TYR A 134 -2.19 -18.52 -1.86
CA TYR A 134 -2.24 -18.37 -3.31
C TYR A 134 -0.87 -18.14 -3.92
N CYS A 135 -0.66 -18.66 -5.13
CA CYS A 135 0.30 -18.04 -6.03
C CYS A 135 -0.31 -16.80 -6.70
N ALA A 136 0.52 -15.92 -7.24
CA ALA A 136 0.06 -14.63 -7.80
C ALA A 136 -1.05 -14.78 -8.85
N LYS A 137 -0.93 -15.76 -9.76
CA LYS A 137 -1.94 -16.05 -10.77
C LYS A 137 -3.24 -16.60 -10.20
N ASP A 138 -3.17 -17.47 -9.21
CA ASP A 138 -4.36 -18.04 -8.57
C ASP A 138 -5.12 -16.97 -7.79
N TYR A 139 -4.41 -16.09 -7.08
CA TYR A 139 -5.01 -14.95 -6.39
C TYR A 139 -5.70 -14.00 -7.37
N LEU A 140 -5.03 -13.67 -8.49
CA LEU A 140 -5.64 -12.83 -9.54
C LEU A 140 -6.92 -13.47 -10.11
N ASN A 141 -6.91 -14.78 -10.36
CA ASN A 141 -8.09 -15.50 -10.85
C ASN A 141 -9.23 -15.48 -9.83
N MET A 142 -8.93 -15.70 -8.54
CA MET A 142 -9.89 -15.60 -7.45
C MET A 142 -10.49 -14.20 -7.37
N ALA A 143 -9.65 -13.15 -7.35
CA ALA A 143 -10.10 -11.76 -7.27
C ALA A 143 -10.95 -11.34 -8.48
N ILE A 144 -10.55 -11.72 -9.70
CA ILE A 144 -11.35 -11.46 -10.92
C ILE A 144 -12.71 -12.17 -10.85
N LYS A 145 -12.73 -13.41 -10.39
CA LYS A 145 -13.98 -14.18 -10.24
C LYS A 145 -14.90 -13.49 -9.23
N HIS A 146 -14.38 -13.13 -8.06
CA HIS A 146 -15.14 -12.44 -7.02
C HIS A 146 -15.68 -11.08 -7.51
N ALA A 147 -14.85 -10.28 -8.18
CA ALA A 147 -15.27 -9.00 -8.75
C ALA A 147 -16.37 -9.16 -9.81
N LYS A 148 -16.30 -10.22 -10.64
CA LYS A 148 -17.35 -10.53 -11.62
C LYS A 148 -18.66 -10.94 -10.95
N GLU A 149 -18.61 -11.79 -9.92
CA GLU A 149 -19.79 -12.20 -9.17
C GLU A 149 -20.46 -11.01 -8.47
N TRP A 150 -19.68 -10.11 -7.87
CA TRP A 150 -20.17 -8.86 -7.31
C TRP A 150 -20.84 -8.00 -8.38
N ARG A 151 -20.14 -7.78 -9.49
CA ARG A 151 -20.64 -7.00 -10.63
C ARG A 151 -21.94 -7.56 -11.17
N ASP A 152 -22.02 -8.86 -11.42
CA ASP A 152 -23.19 -9.48 -12.03
C ASP A 152 -24.40 -9.46 -11.08
N LYS A 153 -24.17 -9.50 -9.76
CA LYS A 153 -25.21 -9.38 -8.74
C LYS A 153 -25.76 -7.95 -8.60
N TYR A 154 -24.88 -6.93 -8.52
CA TYR A 154 -25.28 -5.57 -8.15
C TYR A 154 -25.30 -4.56 -9.31
N TYR A 155 -24.65 -4.87 -10.42
CA TYR A 155 -24.45 -3.95 -11.54
C TYR A 155 -24.82 -4.59 -12.89
N PRO A 156 -26.10 -4.99 -13.09
CA PRO A 156 -26.54 -5.76 -14.26
C PRO A 156 -26.34 -5.05 -15.60
N LEU A 157 -26.22 -3.71 -15.59
CA LEU A 157 -26.03 -2.90 -16.81
C LEU A 157 -24.56 -2.47 -17.01
N HIS A 158 -23.61 -2.98 -16.22
CA HIS A 158 -22.20 -2.61 -16.33
C HIS A 158 -21.65 -2.80 -17.75
N GLU A 159 -21.95 -3.93 -18.40
CA GLU A 159 -21.50 -4.24 -19.78
C GLU A 159 -22.44 -3.69 -20.86
N SER A 160 -23.59 -3.11 -20.49
CA SER A 160 -24.55 -2.62 -21.47
C SER A 160 -23.99 -1.44 -22.28
N LYS A 161 -24.24 -1.42 -23.58
CA LYS A 161 -23.89 -0.29 -24.47
C LYS A 161 -24.97 0.80 -24.50
N LEU A 162 -26.00 0.68 -23.68
CA LEU A 162 -27.06 1.68 -23.58
C LEU A 162 -26.47 2.99 -23.04
N GLU A 163 -26.74 4.08 -23.75
CA GLU A 163 -26.36 5.41 -23.28
C GLU A 163 -27.03 5.70 -21.93
N ARG A 164 -26.32 6.43 -21.07
CA ARG A 164 -26.83 6.82 -19.76
C ARG A 164 -28.04 7.71 -19.96
N SER A 165 -29.24 7.24 -19.59
CA SER A 165 -30.42 8.11 -19.52
C SER A 165 -30.31 9.01 -18.29
N GLU A 166 -30.85 10.23 -18.34
CA GLU A 166 -30.92 11.12 -17.16
C GLU A 166 -31.87 10.58 -16.06
N GLU A 167 -32.71 9.59 -16.39
CA GLU A 167 -33.65 8.93 -15.49
C GLU A 167 -33.09 7.65 -14.84
N ASN A 168 -31.97 7.12 -15.34
CA ASN A 168 -31.40 5.86 -14.89
C ASN A 168 -30.68 6.00 -13.54
N ASP A 169 -30.81 4.97 -12.70
CA ASP A 169 -30.17 4.92 -11.39
C ASP A 169 -28.65 4.96 -11.57
N TRP A 170 -27.99 5.87 -10.86
CA TRP A 170 -26.53 6.02 -10.89
C TRP A 170 -25.83 4.72 -10.45
N ARG A 171 -26.53 3.81 -9.74
CA ARG A 171 -26.08 2.48 -9.31
C ARG A 171 -26.12 1.37 -10.37
N GLU A 172 -26.47 1.65 -11.63
CA GLU A 172 -26.58 0.60 -12.65
C GLU A 172 -25.24 0.01 -13.16
N ARG A 173 -24.11 0.70 -12.89
CA ARG A 173 -22.78 0.31 -13.37
C ARG A 173 -21.76 0.29 -12.25
N MET A 174 -20.86 -0.69 -12.26
CA MET A 174 -19.75 -0.77 -11.29
C MET A 174 -18.68 0.30 -11.57
N THR A 175 -18.89 1.52 -11.06
CA THR A 175 -17.95 2.66 -11.14
C THR A 175 -17.22 2.86 -9.81
N PRO A 176 -16.05 3.53 -9.75
CA PRO A 176 -15.34 3.74 -8.49
C PRO A 176 -16.19 4.41 -7.40
N GLY A 177 -17.02 5.40 -7.76
CA GLY A 177 -17.90 6.06 -6.79
C GLY A 177 -19.03 5.16 -6.26
N ASN A 178 -19.51 4.22 -7.07
CA ASN A 178 -20.53 3.26 -6.64
C ASN A 178 -19.93 2.19 -5.74
N ILE A 179 -18.75 1.66 -6.11
CA ILE A 179 -18.00 0.73 -5.26
C ILE A 179 -17.67 1.36 -3.91
N GLU A 180 -17.24 2.64 -3.90
CA GLU A 180 -17.01 3.38 -2.66
C GLU A 180 -18.29 3.52 -1.83
N SER A 181 -19.42 3.84 -2.46
CA SER A 181 -20.71 3.90 -1.75
C SER A 181 -21.09 2.56 -1.16
N ASP A 182 -21.01 1.47 -1.93
CA ASP A 182 -21.34 0.13 -1.47
C ASP A 182 -20.42 -0.29 -0.32
N TYR A 183 -19.11 -0.01 -0.43
CA TYR A 183 -18.15 -0.29 0.62
C TYR A 183 -18.56 0.36 1.95
N TRP A 184 -18.86 1.66 1.93
CA TRP A 184 -19.30 2.37 3.15
C TRP A 184 -20.66 1.91 3.63
N ASP A 185 -21.61 1.63 2.72
CA ASP A 185 -22.92 1.10 3.07
C ASP A 185 -22.77 -0.25 3.81
N ILE A 186 -21.91 -1.16 3.34
CA ILE A 186 -21.62 -2.44 3.99
C ILE A 186 -20.97 -2.24 5.36
N VAL A 187 -19.92 -1.41 5.43
CA VAL A 187 -19.11 -1.19 6.63
C VAL A 187 -19.93 -0.55 7.76
N GLU A 188 -20.80 0.42 7.45
CA GLU A 188 -21.57 1.15 8.46
C GLU A 188 -22.90 0.48 8.80
N THR A 189 -23.62 -0.04 7.80
CA THR A 189 -24.99 -0.53 7.99
C THR A 189 -25.10 -2.04 8.16
N HIS A 190 -24.01 -2.78 7.90
CA HIS A 190 -24.00 -4.24 7.90
C HIS A 190 -25.06 -4.84 6.95
N SER A 191 -25.36 -4.12 5.86
CA SER A 191 -26.42 -4.46 4.91
C SER A 191 -26.22 -5.82 4.23
N GLU A 192 -24.97 -6.20 4.00
CA GLU A 192 -24.57 -7.46 3.37
C GLU A 192 -23.39 -8.07 4.12
N THR A 193 -23.37 -9.40 4.23
CA THR A 193 -22.22 -10.13 4.77
C THR A 193 -21.20 -10.36 3.66
N VAL A 194 -20.23 -9.45 3.56
CA VAL A 194 -19.15 -9.54 2.57
C VAL A 194 -17.83 -9.89 3.24
N GLU A 195 -17.14 -10.83 2.61
CA GLU A 195 -15.82 -11.33 2.98
C GLU A 195 -14.91 -11.23 1.76
N VAL A 196 -13.70 -10.72 1.98
CA VAL A 196 -12.66 -10.59 0.96
C VAL A 196 -11.34 -11.07 1.53
N GLU A 197 -10.46 -11.54 0.65
CA GLU A 197 -9.11 -11.95 1.03
C GLU A 197 -8.08 -10.96 0.48
N TYR A 198 -7.13 -10.56 1.31
CA TYR A 198 -6.05 -9.67 0.89
C TYR A 198 -4.68 -10.20 1.32
N GLY A 199 -3.71 -10.12 0.42
CA GLY A 199 -2.30 -10.40 0.74
C GLY A 199 -1.64 -9.12 1.25
N ASN A 200 -0.92 -9.21 2.36
CA ASN A 200 -0.21 -8.07 2.94
C ASN A 200 1.21 -8.41 3.35
N ASP A 201 2.04 -7.38 3.39
CA ASP A 201 3.43 -7.46 3.83
C ASP A 201 4.22 -8.53 3.04
N ILE A 202 3.89 -8.71 1.76
CA ILE A 202 4.48 -9.74 0.92
C ILE A 202 5.92 -9.33 0.63
N ASP A 203 6.84 -10.23 0.96
CA ASP A 203 8.27 -9.97 0.86
C ASP A 203 8.73 -9.98 -0.61
N SER A 204 9.06 -8.79 -1.14
CA SER A 204 9.55 -8.62 -2.51
C SER A 204 10.90 -9.32 -2.77
N THR A 205 11.61 -9.78 -1.74
CA THR A 205 12.79 -10.66 -1.91
C THR A 205 12.41 -12.08 -2.30
N LYS A 206 11.21 -12.55 -1.93
CA LYS A 206 10.69 -13.89 -2.25
C LYS A 206 9.84 -13.91 -3.52
N PHE A 207 9.04 -12.87 -3.74
CA PHE A 207 8.09 -12.80 -4.86
C PHE A 207 8.59 -11.93 -6.02
N GLY A 208 9.75 -11.29 -5.86
CA GLY A 208 10.23 -10.29 -6.79
C GLY A 208 9.59 -8.93 -6.52
N SER A 209 10.08 -7.91 -7.21
CA SER A 209 9.53 -6.56 -7.16
C SER A 209 8.71 -6.31 -8.44
N GLY A 210 7.69 -5.46 -8.36
CA GLY A 210 6.97 -4.98 -9.54
C GLY A 210 7.85 -4.19 -10.52
N PHE A 211 8.88 -3.53 -10.01
CA PHE A 211 9.89 -2.82 -10.79
C PHE A 211 11.11 -3.69 -11.11
N PRO A 212 11.81 -3.41 -12.23
CA PRO A 212 13.08 -4.06 -12.53
C PRO A 212 14.16 -3.62 -11.51
N ARG A 213 15.18 -4.45 -11.32
CA ARG A 213 16.25 -4.18 -10.33
C ARG A 213 17.43 -3.43 -10.95
N SER A 214 17.96 -2.48 -10.19
CA SER A 214 19.20 -1.75 -10.51
C SER A 214 20.39 -2.70 -10.49
N GLU A 215 21.33 -2.49 -11.41
CA GLU A 215 22.63 -3.17 -11.44
C GLU A 215 23.78 -2.22 -11.01
N ARG A 216 23.48 -0.95 -10.72
CA ARG A 216 24.46 0.07 -10.30
C ARG A 216 24.59 0.21 -8.79
N GLY A 217 23.97 -0.68 -8.03
CA GLY A 217 23.99 -0.66 -6.57
C GLY A 217 23.01 0.32 -5.94
N HIS A 218 21.98 0.75 -6.69
CA HIS A 218 20.93 1.61 -6.15
C HIS A 218 19.91 0.86 -5.29
N CYS A 219 19.97 -0.48 -5.18
CA CYS A 219 19.05 -1.26 -4.35
C CYS A 219 19.79 -2.10 -3.28
N VAL A 220 19.25 -2.13 -2.05
CA VAL A 220 19.92 -2.66 -0.85
C VAL A 220 20.27 -4.16 -0.95
N ASN A 221 19.45 -4.93 -1.68
CA ASN A 221 19.62 -6.38 -1.86
C ASN A 221 19.80 -6.75 -3.36
N GLY A 222 20.32 -5.82 -4.16
CA GLY A 222 20.59 -6.06 -5.58
C GLY A 222 21.99 -6.59 -5.85
N GLU A 223 22.12 -7.28 -6.97
CA GLU A 223 23.43 -7.53 -7.56
C GLU A 223 24.03 -6.20 -8.05
N THR A 224 25.28 -5.94 -7.71
CA THR A 224 25.98 -4.71 -8.13
C THR A 224 27.05 -5.09 -9.15
N ASN A 225 26.98 -4.47 -10.32
CA ASN A 225 28.01 -4.55 -11.34
C ASN A 225 28.90 -3.30 -11.23
N VAL A 226 30.14 -3.50 -10.77
CA VAL A 226 31.11 -2.41 -10.56
C VAL A 226 31.43 -1.69 -11.88
N ASP A 227 31.41 -2.39 -13.01
CA ASP A 227 31.69 -1.79 -14.32
C ASP A 227 30.58 -0.82 -14.77
N LYS A 228 29.40 -0.85 -14.12
CA LYS A 228 28.25 -0.01 -14.44
C LYS A 228 28.05 1.16 -13.47
N SER A 229 28.80 1.24 -12.37
CA SER A 229 28.60 2.27 -11.33
C SER A 229 28.84 3.69 -11.86
N ASP A 230 29.76 3.85 -12.80
CA ASP A 230 30.23 5.15 -13.28
C ASP A 230 29.52 5.59 -14.58
N LEU A 231 28.46 4.88 -14.97
CA LEU A 231 27.64 5.25 -16.12
C LEU A 231 26.84 6.52 -15.82
N PRO A 232 26.60 7.37 -16.84
CA PRO A 232 25.75 8.55 -16.66
C PRO A 232 24.33 8.15 -16.26
N GLU A 233 23.67 9.02 -15.50
CA GLU A 233 22.27 8.85 -15.13
C GLU A 233 21.40 8.66 -16.39
N PRO A 234 20.53 7.64 -16.42
CA PRO A 234 19.71 7.37 -17.59
C PRO A 234 18.72 8.51 -17.84
N LYS A 235 18.37 8.68 -19.12
CA LYS A 235 17.37 9.66 -19.54
C LYS A 235 15.97 9.08 -19.50
N PHE A 236 14.99 9.92 -19.21
CA PHE A 236 13.59 9.55 -19.17
C PHE A 236 13.17 8.86 -20.48
N GLY A 237 12.44 7.75 -20.34
CA GLY A 237 11.94 6.97 -21.48
C GLY A 237 12.93 5.94 -22.04
N THR A 238 14.13 5.78 -21.48
CA THR A 238 15.00 4.64 -21.79
C THR A 238 14.69 3.44 -20.90
N GLU A 239 15.00 2.23 -21.38
CA GLU A 239 14.84 0.99 -20.58
C GLU A 239 15.62 1.03 -19.26
N ASP A 240 16.84 1.58 -19.30
CA ASP A 240 17.69 1.72 -18.12
C ASP A 240 17.12 2.72 -17.10
N PHE A 241 16.29 3.67 -17.53
CA PHE A 241 15.66 4.63 -16.64
C PHE A 241 14.76 3.95 -15.61
N TYR A 242 13.99 2.93 -16.01
CA TYR A 242 13.13 2.18 -15.09
C TYR A 242 13.93 1.41 -14.04
N LYS A 243 15.14 0.94 -14.39
CA LYS A 243 16.03 0.18 -13.51
C LYS A 243 16.74 1.06 -12.50
N GLU A 244 17.29 2.18 -12.96
CA GLU A 244 18.25 2.95 -12.17
C GLU A 244 17.67 4.23 -11.58
N SER A 245 16.54 4.72 -12.10
CA SER A 245 15.87 5.90 -11.56
C SER A 245 15.56 5.73 -10.08
N TYR A 246 15.71 6.80 -9.32
CA TYR A 246 15.31 6.83 -7.94
C TYR A 246 13.80 6.86 -7.76
N TRP A 247 12.98 7.00 -8.80
CA TRP A 247 11.52 6.80 -8.70
C TRP A 247 11.12 5.32 -8.64
N ASN A 248 12.04 4.41 -8.95
CA ASN A 248 11.89 2.99 -8.66
C ASN A 248 11.94 2.78 -7.14
N LEU A 249 10.91 2.15 -6.57
CA LEU A 249 10.76 1.99 -5.12
C LEU A 249 11.90 1.18 -4.48
N ASN A 250 12.58 0.33 -5.24
CA ASN A 250 13.78 -0.38 -4.76
C ASN A 250 14.97 0.57 -4.54
N ASN A 251 14.98 1.71 -5.23
CA ASN A 251 16.09 2.64 -5.29
C ASN A 251 15.91 3.88 -4.41
N ILE A 252 14.66 4.32 -4.16
CA ILE A 252 14.35 5.49 -3.30
C ILE A 252 15.16 5.49 -1.99
N PRO A 253 15.27 4.37 -1.24
CA PRO A 253 15.99 4.37 0.02
C PRO A 253 17.48 4.70 -0.12
N CYS A 254 18.09 4.41 -1.26
CA CYS A 254 19.50 4.66 -1.58
C CYS A 254 19.76 6.03 -2.22
N CYS A 255 18.70 6.79 -2.52
CA CYS A 255 18.79 8.13 -3.09
C CYS A 255 19.77 9.02 -2.31
N PRO A 256 20.59 9.87 -2.97
CA PRO A 256 21.64 10.62 -2.29
C PRO A 256 21.20 11.44 -1.08
N ASP A 257 19.98 11.99 -1.14
CA ASP A 257 19.38 12.82 -0.08
C ASP A 257 18.54 11.99 0.93
N SER A 258 18.51 10.66 0.78
CA SER A 258 17.85 9.75 1.72
C SER A 258 18.77 9.44 2.88
N VAL A 259 18.30 9.60 4.12
CA VAL A 259 19.03 9.15 5.31
C VAL A 259 19.17 7.61 5.34
N LEU A 260 18.22 6.89 4.73
CA LEU A 260 18.21 5.42 4.71
C LEU A 260 19.35 4.83 3.89
N ARG A 261 20.02 5.61 3.03
CA ARG A 261 21.17 5.14 2.22
C ARG A 261 22.36 4.66 3.06
N HIS A 262 22.43 5.12 4.31
CA HIS A 262 23.46 4.74 5.27
C HIS A 262 23.14 3.41 5.97
N LEU A 263 21.90 2.93 5.89
CA LEU A 263 21.49 1.65 6.44
C LEU A 263 21.89 0.53 5.45
N LYS A 264 22.87 -0.28 5.84
CA LYS A 264 23.42 -1.36 4.99
C LYS A 264 22.68 -2.69 5.12
N VAL A 265 21.72 -2.77 6.04
CA VAL A 265 20.88 -3.96 6.24
C VAL A 265 19.54 -3.74 5.55
N GLY A 266 19.10 -4.71 4.77
CA GLY A 266 17.74 -4.73 4.22
C GLY A 266 16.72 -5.00 5.33
N ILE A 267 15.82 -4.05 5.55
CA ILE A 267 14.69 -4.12 6.46
C ILE A 267 13.42 -3.98 5.63
N ASN A 268 12.67 -5.08 5.55
CA ASN A 268 11.39 -5.16 4.83
C ASN A 268 10.42 -4.09 5.34
N GLY A 269 9.79 -3.38 4.41
CA GLY A 269 8.85 -2.29 4.67
C GLY A 269 9.51 -0.93 4.96
N ILE A 270 10.83 -0.88 5.13
CA ILE A 270 11.57 0.38 5.39
C ILE A 270 12.46 0.76 4.22
N ASN A 271 13.44 -0.07 3.87
CA ASN A 271 14.35 0.16 2.73
C ASN A 271 14.33 -1.00 1.72
N VAL A 272 13.43 -1.96 1.92
CA VAL A 272 13.07 -3.00 0.96
C VAL A 272 11.54 -2.95 0.79
N PRO A 273 11.01 -2.75 -0.42
CA PRO A 273 9.56 -2.60 -0.64
C PRO A 273 8.76 -3.83 -0.19
N TRP A 274 7.54 -3.59 0.29
CA TRP A 274 6.50 -4.61 0.40
C TRP A 274 5.65 -4.65 -0.87
N LEU A 275 5.12 -5.83 -1.16
CA LEU A 275 4.02 -6.02 -2.10
C LEU A 275 2.71 -6.23 -1.33
#